data_AF-A0AAX0RW99-F1
#
_entry.id   AF-A0AAX0RW99-F1
#
_cell.length_a   1.000
_cell.length_b   1.000
_cell.length_c   1.000
_cell.angle_alpha   90.00
_cell.angle_beta   90.00
_cell.angle_gamma   90.00
#
_symmetry.space_group_name_H-M   'P 1'
#
loop_
_entity.id
_entity.type
_entity.pdbx_description
1 polymer ?
#
loop_
_entity_poly.entity_id
_entity_poly.type
_entity_poly.pdbx_seq_one_letter_code
_entity_poly.pdbx_strand_id
1 'polypeptide(L)' 'MGSERYIKNTPMLLLFAFLFIGIFGFWLRKRILSFEFKNKRKLFFLLGNYELIGGVLIGIGLLFIVIFL' A
#
# COMPACT_ATOMS: atom_id res chain seq x y z
N MET A 1 3.71 -28.09 -11.79
CA MET A 1 4.02 -26.77 -12.38
C MET A 1 3.32 -25.59 -11.68
N GLY A 2 2.06 -25.68 -11.24
CA GLY A 2 1.37 -24.56 -10.56
C GLY A 2 1.88 -24.24 -9.15
N SER A 3 2.07 -25.27 -8.31
CA SER A 3 2.54 -25.11 -6.92
C SER A 3 3.98 -24.62 -6.80
N GLU A 4 4.89 -25.12 -7.64
CA GLU A 4 6.30 -24.68 -7.63
C GLU A 4 6.47 -23.21 -8.03
N ARG A 5 5.71 -22.74 -9.04
CA ARG A 5 5.71 -21.32 -9.43
C ARG A 5 5.10 -20.45 -8.34
N TYR A 6 4.04 -20.92 -7.70
CA TYR A 6 3.41 -20.22 -6.59
C TYR A 6 4.41 -20.02 -5.45
N ILE A 7 4.96 -21.11 -4.90
CA ILE A 7 5.93 -21.08 -3.79
C ILE A 7 7.16 -20.22 -4.11
N LYS A 8 7.63 -20.22 -5.36
CA LYS A 8 8.77 -19.39 -5.77
C LYS A 8 8.43 -17.90 -5.86
N ASN A 9 7.19 -17.56 -6.22
CA ASN A 9 6.76 -16.17 -6.37
C ASN A 9 6.24 -15.57 -5.05
N THR A 10 5.75 -16.39 -4.11
CA THR A 10 5.22 -15.93 -2.81
C THR A 10 6.20 -15.04 -2.03
N PRO A 11 7.50 -15.38 -1.88
CA PRO A 11 8.47 -14.51 -1.19
C PRO A 11 8.67 -13.17 -1.89
N MET A 12 8.66 -13.17 -3.22
CA MET A 12 8.85 -11.95 -4.01
C MET A 12 7.62 -11.04 -3.93
N LEU A 13 6.41 -11.61 -3.99
CA LEU A 13 5.16 -10.89 -3.76
C LEU A 13 5.12 -10.28 -2.35
N LEU A 14 5.54 -11.04 -1.34
CA LEU A 14 5.63 -10.57 0.04
C LEU A 14 6.60 -9.38 0.18
N LEU A 15 7.77 -9.48 -0.45
CA LEU A 15 8.76 -8.40 -0.48
C LEU A 15 8.18 -7.14 -1.13
N PHE A 16 7.55 -7.26 -2.30
CA PHE A 16 6.89 -6.13 -2.96
C PHE A 16 5.78 -5.53 -2.11
N ALA A 17 4.97 -6.37 -1.46
CA ALA A 17 3.91 -5.93 -0.59
C ALA A 17 4.43 -5.06 0.56
N PHE A 18 5.48 -5.51 1.25
CA PHE A 18 6.12 -4.74 2.32
C PHE A 18 6.81 -3.47 1.82
N LEU A 19 7.47 -3.51 0.66
CA LEU A 19 8.07 -2.31 0.07
C LEU A 19 7.02 -1.25 -0.26
N PHE A 20 5.91 -1.65 -0.88
CA PHE A 20 4.82 -0.73 -1.22
C PHE A 20 4.17 -0.14 0.04
N ILE A 21 3.80 -0.98 1.02
CA ILE A 21 3.22 -0.47 2.28
C ILE A 21 4.22 0.42 3.02
N GLY A 22 5.48 0.02 3.09
CA GLY A 22 6.53 0.76 3.79
C GLY A 22 6.78 2.14 3.19
N ILE A 23 7.08 2.19 1.88
CA ILE A 23 7.43 3.44 1.20
C ILE A 23 6.22 4.37 1.13
N PHE A 24 5.11 3.91 0.53
CA PHE A 24 3.94 4.75 0.33
C PHE A 24 3.25 5.07 1.65
N GLY A 25 3.19 4.12 2.59
CA GLY A 25 2.61 4.35 3.91
C GLY A 25 3.41 5.33 4.76
N PHE A 26 4.75 5.28 4.71
CA PHE A 26 5.60 6.25 5.39
C PHE A 26 5.40 7.67 4.85
N TRP A 27 5.34 7.81 3.52
CA TRP A 27 5.08 9.10 2.87
C TRP A 27 3.67 9.61 3.18
N LEU A 28 2.66 8.74 3.12
CA LEU A 28 1.29 9.08 3.46
C LEU A 28 1.19 9.55 4.92
N ARG A 29 1.88 8.89 5.85
CA ARG A 29 1.94 9.29 7.26
C ARG A 29 2.51 10.70 7.43
N LYS A 30 3.61 11.03 6.72
CA LYS A 30 4.15 12.40 6.73
C LYS A 30 3.15 13.42 6.23
N ARG A 31 2.39 13.09 5.17
CA ARG A 31 1.36 13.97 4.61
C ARG A 31 0.20 14.17 5.58
N ILE A 32 -0.26 13.12 6.27
CA ILE A 32 -1.30 13.21 7.30
C ILE A 32 -0.86 14.13 8.44
N LEU A 33 0.37 13.98 8.94
CA LEU A 33 0.88 14.79 10.05
C LEU A 33 1.05 16.27 9.68
N SER A 34 1.42 16.55 8.43
CA SER A 34 1.56 17.92 7.91
C SER A 34 0.23 18.57 7.55
N PHE A 35 -0.88 17.84 7.51
CA PHE A 35 -2.15 18.34 6.98
C PHE A 35 -3.05 18.89 8.09
N GLU A 36 -3.39 20.17 8.01
CA GLU A 36 -4.36 20.80 8.90
C GLU A 36 -5.80 20.42 8.52
N PHE A 37 -6.32 19.37 9.13
CA PHE A 37 -7.70 18.90 8.92
C PHE A 37 -8.78 19.90 9.40
N LYS A 38 -8.42 20.94 10.18
CA LYS A 38 -9.37 21.94 10.66
C LYS A 38 -9.97 22.81 9.54
N ASN A 39 -9.23 23.03 8.44
CA ASN A 39 -9.66 23.94 7.36
C ASN A 39 -9.99 23.22 6.03
N LYS A 40 -9.66 21.94 5.89
CA LYS A 40 -9.86 21.20 4.63
C LYS A 40 -10.61 19.89 4.85
N ARG A 41 -11.62 19.62 4.00
CA ARG A 41 -12.40 18.37 4.07
C ARG A 41 -11.50 17.15 3.84
N LYS A 42 -11.75 16.05 4.55
CA LYS A 42 -11.04 14.76 4.39
C LYS A 42 -10.99 14.27 2.93
N LEU A 43 -12.03 14.55 2.15
CA LEU A 43 -12.08 14.27 0.71
C LEU A 43 -10.95 14.93 -0.08
N PHE A 44 -10.59 16.19 0.24
CA PHE A 44 -9.47 16.86 -0.44
C PHE A 44 -8.13 16.21 -0.11
N PHE A 45 -7.96 15.72 1.12
CA PHE A 45 -6.76 14.98 1.49
C PHE A 45 -6.65 13.67 0.70
N LEU A 46 -7.75 12.92 0.60
CA LEU A 46 -7.82 11.68 -0.17
C LEU A 46 -7.52 11.91 -1.65
N LEU A 47 -8.20 12.87 -2.28
CA LEU A 47 -8.01 13.19 -3.70
C LEU A 47 -6.63 13.77 -3.99
N GLY A 48 -6.03 14.52 -3.06
CA GLY A 48 -4.68 15.10 -3.23
C GLY A 48 -3.54 14.14 -2.93
N ASN A 49 -3.82 12.95 -2.38
CA ASN A 49 -2.81 11.93 -2.05
C ASN A 49 -3.23 10.53 -2.55
N TYR A 50 -4.08 10.46 -3.57
CA TYR A 50 -4.64 9.22 -4.10
C TYR A 50 -3.56 8.24 -4.57
N GLU A 51 -2.43 8.73 -5.09
CA GLU A 51 -1.29 7.91 -5.49
C GLU A 51 -0.64 7.20 -4.30
N LEU A 52 -0.45 7.91 -3.19
CA LEU A 52 0.12 7.34 -1.97
C LEU A 52 -0.83 6.31 -1.35
N ILE A 53 -2.12 6.64 -1.32
CA ILE A 53 -3.16 5.73 -0.83
C ILE A 53 -3.24 4.49 -1.73
N GLY A 54 -3.22 4.70 -3.05
CA GLY A 54 -3.22 3.63 -4.06
C GLY A 54 -2.01 2.70 -3.91
N GLY A 55 -0.81 3.26 -3.70
CA GLY A 55 0.39 2.47 -3.44
C GLY A 55 0.27 1.59 -2.19
N VAL A 56 -0.29 2.12 -1.11
CA VAL A 56 -0.58 1.33 0.11
C VAL A 56 -1.62 0.24 -0.18
N LEU A 57 -2.70 0.56 -0.90
CA LEU A 57 -3.75 -0.40 -1.27
C LEU A 57 -3.23 -1.53 -2.16
N ILE A 58 -2.33 -1.23 -3.11
CA ILE A 58 -1.64 -2.25 -3.92
C ILE A 58 -0.84 -3.18 -3.03
N GLY A 59 -0.06 -2.63 -2.09
CA GLY A 59 0.71 -3.46 -1.15
C GLY A 59 -0.18 -4.34 -0.28
N ILE A 60 -1.32 -3.82 0.21
CA ILE A 60 -2.32 -4.62 0.94
C ILE A 60 -2.91 -5.72 0.05
N GLY A 61 -3.23 -5.41 -1.20
CA GLY A 61 -3.74 -6.39 -2.17
C GLY A 61 -2.75 -7.52 -2.42
N LEU A 62 -1.46 -7.21 -2.54
CA LEU A 62 -0.40 -8.22 -2.66
C LEU A 62 -0.30 -9.09 -1.41
N LEU A 63 -0.43 -8.54 -0.20
CA LEU A 63 -0.50 -9.34 1.03
C LEU A 63 -1.71 -10.29 1.01
N PHE A 64 -2.88 -9.81 0.59
CA PHE A 64 -4.07 -10.64 0.46
C PHE A 64 -3.85 -11.81 -0.50
N ILE A 65 -3.22 -11.57 -1.66
CA ILE A 65 -2.89 -12.64 -2.60
C ILE A 65 -1.95 -13.67 -1.96
N VAL A 66 -0.95 -13.23 -1.20
CA VAL A 66 -0.01 -14.14 -0.53
C VAL A 66 -0.68 -14.97 0.58
N ILE A 67 -1.67 -14.43 1.28
CA ILE A 67 -2.33 -15.11 2.40
C ILE A 67 -3.42 -16.07 1.93
N PHE A 68 -4.17 -15.70 0.89
CA PHE A 68 -5.42 -16.39 0.51
C PHE A 68 -5.35 -17.17 -0.80
N LEU A 69 -4.35 -16.93 -1.64
CA LEU A 69 -4.07 -17.72 -2.84
C LEU A 69 -3.03 -18.79 -2.52
#